data_AF-A0A821RQR3-F1
#
_entry.id   AF-A0A821RQR3-F1
#
_cell.length_a   1.000
_cell.length_b   1.000
_cell.length_c   1.000
_cell.angle_alpha   90.00
_cell.angle_beta   90.00
_cell.angle_gamma   90.00
#
_symmetry.space_group_name_H-M   'P 1'
#
loop_
_entity.id
_entity.type
_entity.pdbx_description
1 polymer ?
#
loop_
_entity_poly.entity_id
_entity_poly.type
_entity_poly.pdbx_seq_one_letter_code
_entity_poly.pdbx_strand_id
1 'polypeptide(L)'
;MTNTTKSSDKENINVTFIKSNKNQLLLVLNDYLYKCNKKTAKKKYWMCTSKGCKMYVHTDSNDVYLCGGTDPHDHESNPEMIAVKDVRHKIKDRALNEVTPISMIYEQELSKTSISSTTMAIIPTCHEIGPSVAKARRKIVPLLPHAGLFDIPDDYKATIDRKRFLLADESVVRRERILIYSSDDQ
;
A
#
# COMPACT_ATOMS: atom_id res chain seq x y z
N MET A 1 30.53 27.70 43.25
CA MET A 1 29.11 28.05 42.99
C MET A 1 28.82 27.67 41.55
N THR A 2 28.05 26.61 41.34
CA THR A 2 27.81 25.94 40.05
C THR A 2 26.67 26.61 39.29
N ASN A 3 26.97 27.25 38.16
CA ASN A 3 25.94 27.77 37.25
C ASN A 3 25.58 26.72 36.20
N THR A 4 24.46 26.04 36.41
CA THR A 4 23.80 25.20 35.40
C THR A 4 22.80 26.08 34.64
N THR A 5 23.22 26.65 33.51
CA THR A 5 22.33 27.32 32.56
C THR A 5 21.55 26.26 31.76
N LYS A 6 20.32 26.00 32.18
CA LYS A 6 19.29 25.38 31.34
C LYS A 6 18.86 26.39 30.26
N SER A 7 19.58 26.46 29.15
CA SER A 7 19.03 27.06 27.93
C SER A 7 17.96 26.12 27.38
N SER A 8 16.71 26.56 27.48
CA SER A 8 15.52 25.79 27.08
C SER A 8 14.91 26.41 25.83
N ASP A 9 15.67 26.48 24.74
CA ASP A 9 15.12 26.73 23.41
C ASP A 9 14.57 25.40 22.91
N LYS A 10 13.28 25.16 23.16
CA LYS A 10 12.56 24.03 22.58
C LYS A 10 12.34 24.31 21.11
N GLU A 11 13.30 23.95 20.28
CA GLU A 11 13.05 23.78 18.85
C GLU A 11 11.87 22.80 18.69
N ASN A 12 10.84 23.22 17.97
CA ASN A 12 9.69 22.39 17.68
C ASN A 12 10.11 21.32 16.66
N ILE A 13 10.67 20.22 17.16
CA ILE A 13 11.04 19.08 16.34
C ILE A 13 9.77 18.41 15.80
N ASN A 14 9.58 18.49 14.48
CA ASN A 14 8.45 17.86 13.80
C ASN A 14 8.73 16.36 13.61
N VAL A 15 7.77 15.53 14.01
CA VAL A 15 7.82 14.08 13.78
C VAL A 15 6.77 13.71 12.74
N THR A 16 7.12 12.78 11.85
CA THR A 16 6.18 12.25 10.85
C THR A 16 5.93 10.77 11.12
N PHE A 17 4.85 10.23 10.54
CA PHE A 17 4.44 8.85 10.76
C PHE A 17 4.15 8.14 9.46
N ILE A 18 4.61 6.90 9.36
CA ILE A 18 4.27 5.98 8.29
C ILE A 18 3.72 4.69 8.90
N LYS A 19 3.08 3.85 8.10
CA LYS A 19 2.68 2.51 8.54
C LYS A 19 3.54 1.45 7.88
N SER A 20 3.84 0.39 8.64
CA SER A 20 4.50 -0.80 8.13
C SER A 20 3.55 -1.66 7.28
N ASN A 21 4.10 -2.65 6.59
CA ASN A 21 3.33 -3.67 5.85
C ASN A 21 2.28 -4.40 6.72
N LYS A 22 2.51 -4.48 8.04
CA LYS A 22 1.60 -5.09 9.03
C LYS A 22 0.63 -4.07 9.64
N ASN A 23 0.50 -2.90 9.03
CA ASN A 23 -0.32 -1.78 9.52
C ASN A 23 0.07 -1.25 10.91
N GLN A 24 1.30 -1.52 11.36
CA GLN A 24 1.84 -0.96 12.60
C GLN A 24 2.40 0.44 12.34
N LEU A 25 2.07 1.39 13.20
CA LEU A 25 2.56 2.78 13.13
C LEU A 25 4.05 2.84 13.45
N LEU A 26 4.80 3.53 12.60
CA LEU A 26 6.22 3.83 12.76
C LEU A 26 6.40 5.35 12.79
N LEU A 27 7.26 5.81 13.68
CA LEU A 27 7.66 7.21 13.77
C LEU A 27 8.91 7.42 12.89
N VAL A 28 8.92 8.51 12.14
CA VAL A 28 10.04 8.98 11.34
C VAL A 28 10.56 10.27 11.95
N LEU A 29 11.84 10.29 12.29
CA LEU A 29 12.54 11.46 12.78
C LEU A 29 13.99 11.43 12.27
N ASN A 30 14.43 12.51 11.64
CA ASN A 30 15.78 12.65 11.07
C ASN A 30 16.18 11.46 10.17
N ASP A 31 15.27 11.00 9.32
CA ASP A 31 15.46 9.84 8.42
C ASP A 31 15.73 8.50 9.12
N TYR A 32 15.36 8.40 10.40
CA TYR A 32 15.37 7.16 11.17
C TYR A 32 13.95 6.68 11.46
N LEU A 33 13.79 5.35 11.45
CA LEU A 33 12.52 4.69 11.77
C LEU A 33 12.51 4.16 13.19
N TYR A 34 11.45 4.48 13.91
CA TYR A 34 11.20 4.01 15.26
C TYR A 34 9.90 3.21 15.35
N LYS A 35 9.94 2.10 16.09
CA LYS A 35 8.76 1.29 16.44
C LYS A 35 8.28 1.67 17.83
N CYS A 36 6.96 1.66 18.02
CA CYS A 36 6.39 1.86 19.35
C CYS A 36 6.75 0.68 20.26
N ASN A 37 7.45 0.96 21.35
CA ASN A 37 7.81 -0.02 22.38
C ASN A 37 6.75 -0.09 23.48
N LYS A 38 6.34 1.08 24.00
CA LYS A 38 5.36 1.19 25.08
C LYS A 38 4.50 2.42 24.89
N LYS A 39 3.24 2.34 25.32
CA LYS A 39 2.34 3.49 25.43
C LYS A 39 1.89 3.64 26.87
N THR A 40 1.74 4.88 27.31
CA THR A 40 1.17 5.27 28.60
C THR A 40 0.20 6.41 28.34
N ALA A 41 -0.72 6.70 29.27
CA ALA A 41 -1.71 7.76 29.09
C ALA A 41 -1.11 9.13 28.70
N LYS A 42 0.12 9.42 29.14
CA LYS A 42 0.79 10.71 28.89
C LYS A 42 1.86 10.69 27.80
N LYS A 43 2.41 9.52 27.45
CA LYS A 43 3.62 9.40 26.64
C LYS A 43 3.64 8.14 25.80
N LYS A 44 4.26 8.20 24.62
CA LYS A 44 4.58 7.06 23.76
C LYS A 44 6.11 6.91 23.70
N TYR A 45 6.56 5.67 23.86
CA TYR A 45 7.98 5.31 23.88
C TYR A 45 8.31 4.59 22.58
N TRP A 46 9.27 5.13 21.84
CA TRP A 46 9.68 4.66 20.53
C TRP A 46 11.13 4.22 20.57
N MET A 47 11.45 3.08 19.96
CA MET A 47 12.82 2.57 19.85
C MET A 47 13.19 2.43 18.38
N CYS A 48 14.46 2.62 18.05
CA CYS A 48 14.94 2.41 16.70
C CYS A 48 14.57 1.02 16.18
N THR A 49 14.27 0.94 14.88
CA THR A 49 13.91 -0.32 14.22
C THR A 49 15.11 -1.17 13.83
N SER A 50 16.30 -0.58 13.72
CA SER A 50 17.54 -1.31 13.44
C SER A 50 17.90 -2.25 14.60
N LYS A 51 18.46 -3.41 14.27
CA LYS A 51 18.86 -4.41 15.27
C LYS A 51 20.15 -3.94 15.95
N GLY A 52 20.20 -3.97 17.28
CA GLY A 52 21.37 -3.54 18.04
C GLY A 52 21.32 -2.07 18.47
N CYS A 53 20.70 -1.21 17.64
CA CYS A 53 20.54 0.20 17.94
C CYS A 53 19.68 0.43 19.21
N LYS A 54 20.26 1.15 20.18
CA LYS A 54 19.61 1.48 21.46
C LYS A 54 18.92 2.84 21.45
N MET A 55 18.93 3.53 20.31
CA MET A 55 18.40 4.87 20.21
C MET A 55 16.88 4.87 20.40
N TYR A 56 16.38 5.87 21.13
CA TYR A 56 14.97 5.98 21.50
C TYR A 56 14.46 7.41 21.37
N VAL A 57 13.15 7.53 21.22
CA VAL A 57 12.41 8.81 21.15
C VAL A 57 11.15 8.67 21.99
N HIS A 58 10.80 9.73 22.71
CA HIS A 58 9.54 9.85 23.43
C HIS A 58 8.70 10.95 22.81
N THR A 59 7.44 10.64 22.55
CA THR A 59 6.43 11.64 22.19
C THR A 59 5.37 11.71 23.29
N ASP A 60 4.61 12.79 23.32
CA ASP A 60 3.42 12.87 24.16
C ASP A 60 2.26 12.02 23.59
N SER A 61 1.09 12.08 24.22
CA SER A 61 -0.11 11.42 23.71
C SER A 61 -0.58 11.97 22.35
N ASN A 62 -0.27 13.25 22.07
CA ASN A 62 -0.65 14.00 20.87
C ASN A 62 0.43 13.96 19.78
N ASP A 63 1.41 13.06 19.91
CA ASP A 63 2.49 12.87 18.95
C ASP A 63 3.46 14.06 18.80
N VAL A 64 3.57 14.91 19.82
CA VAL A 64 4.59 15.96 19.92
C VAL A 64 5.88 15.39 20.49
N TYR A 65 7.01 15.73 19.88
CA TYR A 65 8.34 15.34 20.37
C TYR A 65 8.59 15.86 21.79
N LEU A 66 9.04 14.97 22.69
CA LEU A 66 9.40 15.33 24.07
C LEU A 66 10.89 15.27 24.31
N CYS A 67 11.50 14.12 24.02
CA CYS A 67 12.94 13.90 24.18
C CYS A 67 13.38 12.65 23.39
N GLY A 68 14.69 12.47 23.25
CA GLY A 68 15.29 11.29 22.67
C GLY A 68 16.57 10.90 23.41
N GLY A 69 17.14 9.76 23.04
CA GLY A 69 18.47 9.37 23.47
C GLY A 69 19.52 10.41 23.06
N THR A 70 20.63 10.46 23.80
CA THR A 70 21.77 11.33 23.49
C THR A 70 22.82 10.63 22.64
N ASP A 71 22.80 9.30 22.63
CA ASP A 71 23.76 8.49 21.88
C ASP A 71 23.49 8.58 20.37
N PRO A 72 24.53 8.61 19.52
CA PRO A 72 24.35 8.51 18.08
C PRO A 72 23.79 7.14 17.71
N HIS A 73 23.12 7.06 16.56
CA HIS A 73 22.76 5.76 15.97
C HIS A 73 24.03 4.99 15.59
N ASP A 74 24.00 3.68 15.76
CA ASP A 74 25.07 2.75 15.36
C ASP A 74 24.93 2.29 13.90
N HIS A 75 24.12 3.00 13.11
CA HIS A 75 23.88 2.73 11.70
C HIS A 75 23.50 4.01 10.95
N GLU A 76 23.66 3.98 9.64
CA GLU A 76 23.26 5.06 8.76
C GLU A 76 21.73 5.16 8.63
N SER A 77 21.24 6.38 8.42
CA SER A 77 19.86 6.60 8.00
C SER A 77 19.66 6.09 6.57
N ASN A 78 18.42 5.75 6.23
CA ASN A 78 18.09 5.28 4.88
C ASN A 78 16.73 5.87 4.46
N PRO A 79 16.72 7.15 4.03
CA PRO A 79 15.50 7.85 3.64
C PRO A 79 14.80 7.19 2.44
N GLU A 80 15.55 6.57 1.52
CA GLU A 80 15.00 5.84 0.38
C GLU A 80 14.12 4.68 0.85
N MET A 81 14.60 3.87 1.78
CA MET A 81 13.83 2.76 2.35
C MET A 81 12.61 3.22 3.14
N ILE A 82 12.65 4.43 3.73
CA ILE A 82 11.48 5.06 4.36
C ILE A 82 10.44 5.39 3.30
N ALA A 83 10.85 6.04 2.21
CA ALA A 83 9.98 6.36 1.09
C ALA A 83 9.37 5.10 0.44
N VAL A 84 10.17 4.05 0.22
CA VAL A 84 9.68 2.75 -0.31
C VAL A 84 8.60 2.17 0.59
N LYS A 85 8.79 2.22 1.92
CA LYS A 85 7.78 1.71 2.88
C LYS A 85 6.51 2.54 2.84
N ASP A 86 6.62 3.85 2.74
CA ASP A 86 5.47 4.75 2.66
C ASP A 86 4.65 4.53 1.38
N VAL A 87 5.31 4.52 0.21
CA VAL A 87 4.66 4.25 -1.09
C VAL A 87 3.98 2.89 -1.10
N ARG A 88 4.67 1.85 -0.61
CA ARG A 88 4.10 0.50 -0.52
C ARG A 88 2.88 0.47 0.39
N HIS A 89 2.88 1.22 1.49
CA HIS A 89 1.73 1.33 2.36
C HIS A 89 0.55 2.01 1.65
N LYS A 90 0.79 3.15 0.99
CA LYS A 90 -0.24 3.89 0.24
C LYS A 90 -0.90 3.03 -0.85
N ILE A 91 -0.10 2.31 -1.63
CA ILE A 91 -0.60 1.38 -2.65
C ILE A 91 -1.48 0.31 -2.02
N LYS A 92 -1.02 -0.30 -0.92
CA LYS A 92 -1.77 -1.34 -0.21
C LYS A 92 -3.06 -0.79 0.38
N ASP A 93 -3.03 0.38 1.00
CA ASP A 93 -4.20 1.01 1.61
C ASP A 93 -5.26 1.33 0.56
N ARG A 94 -4.90 2.03 -0.52
CA ARG A 94 -5.81 2.31 -1.64
C ARG A 94 -6.36 1.04 -2.25
N ALA A 95 -5.51 0.06 -2.51
CA ALA A 95 -5.96 -1.18 -3.11
C ALA A 95 -6.89 -2.01 -2.20
N LEU A 96 -6.87 -1.80 -0.88
CA LEU A 96 -7.83 -2.39 0.05
C LEU A 96 -9.15 -1.62 0.13
N ASN A 97 -9.17 -0.33 -0.21
CA ASN A 97 -10.31 0.55 -0.03
C ASN A 97 -11.01 0.92 -1.35
N GLU A 98 -10.40 0.60 -2.50
CA GLU A 98 -10.87 0.97 -3.83
C GLU A 98 -10.95 -0.25 -4.78
N VAL A 99 -11.77 -0.14 -5.83
CA VAL A 99 -11.90 -1.16 -6.89
C VAL A 99 -10.96 -0.93 -8.07
N THR A 100 -10.25 0.19 -8.11
CA THR A 100 -9.27 0.54 -9.15
C THR A 100 -8.25 -0.59 -9.37
N PRO A 101 -7.84 -0.91 -10.61
CA PRO A 101 -6.81 -1.92 -10.88
C PRO A 101 -5.49 -1.63 -10.16
N ILE A 102 -4.80 -2.68 -9.68
CA ILE A 102 -3.56 -2.53 -8.88
C ILE A 102 -2.46 -1.81 -9.68
N SER A 103 -2.34 -2.09 -10.98
CA SER A 103 -1.40 -1.42 -11.88
C SER A 103 -1.64 0.09 -11.93
N MET A 104 -2.89 0.50 -12.07
CA MET A 104 -3.26 1.92 -12.12
C MET A 104 -3.02 2.62 -10.77
N ILE A 105 -3.33 1.95 -9.64
CA ILE A 105 -3.01 2.48 -8.31
C ILE A 105 -1.49 2.69 -8.18
N TYR A 106 -0.70 1.71 -8.61
CA TYR A 106 0.76 1.75 -8.56
C TYR A 106 1.30 2.97 -9.32
N GLU A 107 0.93 3.14 -10.59
CA GLU A 107 1.37 4.25 -11.44
C GLU A 107 0.97 5.62 -10.87
N GLN A 108 -0.25 5.73 -10.35
CA GLN A 108 -0.74 6.97 -9.74
C GLN A 108 0.03 7.32 -8.47
N GLU A 109 0.30 6.35 -7.58
CA GLU A 109 1.04 6.62 -6.35
C GLU A 109 2.51 6.97 -6.62
N LEU A 110 3.11 6.38 -7.65
CA LEU A 110 4.43 6.78 -8.11
C LEU A 110 4.44 8.20 -8.70
N SER A 111 3.40 8.56 -9.46
CA SER A 111 3.33 9.88 -10.10
C SER A 111 3.05 11.01 -9.09
N LYS A 112 2.27 10.75 -8.04
CA LYS A 112 1.95 11.72 -6.98
C LYS A 112 3.12 12.02 -6.05
N THR A 113 3.95 11.01 -5.82
CA THR A 113 5.04 11.11 -4.85
C THR A 113 6.27 11.52 -5.65
N SER A 114 6.83 12.71 -5.41
CA SER A 114 8.09 13.10 -6.05
C SER A 114 9.21 12.19 -5.53
N ILE A 115 9.43 11.07 -6.21
CA ILE A 115 10.33 9.99 -5.77
C ILE A 115 11.68 10.15 -6.47
N SER A 116 12.78 10.02 -5.72
CA SER A 116 14.14 10.05 -6.29
C SER A 116 14.40 8.85 -7.20
N SER A 117 15.32 8.99 -8.17
CA SER A 117 15.73 7.89 -9.06
C SER A 117 16.21 6.66 -8.29
N THR A 118 16.99 6.87 -7.22
CA THR A 118 17.46 5.80 -6.33
C THR A 118 16.31 5.07 -5.67
N THR A 119 15.30 5.80 -5.17
CA THR A 119 14.13 5.19 -4.55
C THR A 119 13.31 4.40 -5.57
N MET A 120 13.10 4.93 -6.79
CA MET A 120 12.40 4.21 -7.86
C MET A 120 13.05 2.87 -8.20
N ALA A 121 14.39 2.78 -8.16
CA ALA A 121 15.11 1.54 -8.41
C ALA A 121 14.89 0.46 -7.32
N ILE A 122 14.51 0.86 -6.10
CA ILE A 122 14.32 -0.04 -4.95
C ILE A 122 12.83 -0.38 -4.75
N ILE A 123 11.91 0.44 -5.29
CA ILE A 123 10.47 0.19 -5.17
C ILE A 123 10.14 -1.14 -5.87
N PRO A 124 9.44 -2.07 -5.18
CA PRO A 124 8.98 -3.30 -5.80
C PRO A 124 8.06 -3.01 -6.98
N THR A 125 8.14 -3.86 -8.00
CA THR A 125 7.27 -3.78 -9.18
C THR A 125 5.81 -4.04 -8.83
N CYS A 126 4.90 -3.60 -9.70
CA CYS A 126 3.47 -3.88 -9.54
C CYS A 126 3.18 -5.39 -9.47
N HIS A 127 3.96 -6.21 -10.18
CA HIS A 127 3.86 -7.66 -10.18
C HIS A 127 4.26 -8.28 -8.83
N GLU A 128 5.26 -7.73 -8.14
CA GLU A 128 5.67 -8.20 -6.81
C GLU A 128 4.69 -7.79 -5.70
N ILE A 129 4.05 -6.63 -5.84
CA ILE A 129 3.05 -6.13 -4.89
C ILE A 129 1.69 -6.83 -5.10
N GLY A 130 1.36 -7.12 -6.36
CA GLY A 130 0.07 -7.63 -6.84
C GLY A 130 -0.49 -8.80 -6.03
N PRO A 131 0.24 -9.94 -5.86
CA PRO A 131 -0.29 -11.13 -5.20
C PRO A 131 -0.73 -10.88 -3.74
N SER A 132 0.05 -10.12 -2.97
CA SER A 132 -0.28 -9.83 -1.57
C SER A 132 -1.52 -8.94 -1.46
N VAL A 133 -1.70 -8.03 -2.40
CA VAL A 133 -2.80 -7.06 -2.43
C VAL A 133 -4.07 -7.70 -3.01
N ALA A 134 -3.96 -8.41 -4.14
CA ALA A 134 -5.05 -9.14 -4.78
C ALA A 134 -5.68 -10.17 -3.83
N LYS A 135 -4.86 -10.87 -3.04
CA LYS A 135 -5.37 -11.79 -2.00
C LYS A 135 -6.27 -11.07 -1.01
N ALA A 136 -5.88 -9.88 -0.57
CA ALA A 136 -6.65 -9.11 0.39
C ALA A 136 -7.89 -8.46 -0.24
N ARG A 137 -7.84 -8.14 -1.54
CA ARG A 137 -8.95 -7.62 -2.35
C ARG A 137 -10.07 -8.62 -2.62
N ARG A 138 -9.84 -9.93 -2.47
CA ARG A 138 -10.89 -10.95 -2.70
C ARG A 138 -12.16 -10.74 -1.87
N LYS A 139 -12.09 -9.96 -0.78
CA LYS A 139 -13.27 -9.59 0.02
C LYS A 139 -14.18 -8.55 -0.66
N ILE A 140 -13.63 -7.74 -1.55
CA ILE A 140 -14.29 -6.57 -2.15
C ILE A 140 -14.48 -6.78 -3.66
N VAL A 141 -13.50 -7.40 -4.31
CA VAL A 141 -13.55 -7.78 -5.71
C VAL A 141 -13.68 -9.31 -5.78
N PRO A 142 -14.86 -9.84 -6.18
CA PRO A 142 -15.01 -11.27 -6.37
C PRO A 142 -14.03 -11.75 -7.44
N LEU A 143 -13.56 -12.99 -7.29
CA LEU A 143 -12.77 -13.61 -8.34
C LEU A 143 -13.64 -13.70 -9.59
N LEU A 144 -13.12 -13.21 -10.71
CA LEU A 144 -13.76 -13.47 -11.99
C LEU A 144 -13.87 -15.00 -12.17
N PRO A 145 -15.06 -15.54 -12.45
CA PRO A 145 -15.22 -16.96 -12.67
C PRO A 145 -14.31 -17.38 -13.83
N HIS A 146 -13.44 -18.36 -13.57
CA HIS A 146 -12.53 -18.91 -14.57
C HIS A 146 -13.24 -19.93 -15.49
N ALA A 147 -14.51 -20.21 -15.24
CA ALA A 147 -15.30 -21.10 -16.07
C ALA A 147 -15.70 -20.37 -17.35
N GLY A 148 -15.00 -20.65 -18.45
CA GLY A 148 -15.38 -20.21 -19.80
C GLY A 148 -16.66 -20.88 -20.35
N LEU A 149 -17.36 -21.65 -19.51
CA LEU A 149 -18.63 -22.30 -19.82
C LEU A 149 -19.70 -21.68 -18.91
N PHE A 150 -20.52 -20.83 -19.50
CA PHE A 150 -21.71 -20.25 -18.89
C PHE A 150 -22.89 -20.42 -19.85
N ASP A 151 -24.06 -20.76 -19.32
CA ASP A 151 -25.25 -20.82 -20.14
C ASP A 151 -25.64 -19.38 -20.51
N ILE A 152 -25.71 -19.12 -21.81
CA ILE A 152 -26.21 -17.84 -22.33
C ILE A 152 -27.75 -17.91 -22.20
N PRO A 153 -28.39 -17.05 -21.40
CA PRO A 153 -29.85 -17.04 -21.31
C PRO A 153 -30.48 -16.74 -22.68
N ASP A 154 -31.66 -17.29 -22.95
CA ASP A 154 -32.30 -17.18 -24.26
C ASP A 154 -32.56 -15.73 -24.69
N ASP A 155 -32.79 -14.84 -23.71
CA ASP A 155 -32.94 -13.39 -23.94
C ASP A 155 -31.72 -12.73 -24.59
N TYR A 156 -30.53 -13.31 -24.41
CA TYR A 156 -29.28 -12.80 -25.02
C TYR A 156 -28.93 -13.46 -26.36
N LYS A 157 -29.73 -14.44 -26.81
CA LYS A 157 -29.53 -15.13 -28.11
C LYS A 157 -30.22 -14.42 -29.27
N ALA A 158 -31.09 -13.44 -28.96
CA ALA A 158 -31.86 -12.69 -29.92
C ALA A 158 -31.64 -11.17 -29.77
N THR A 159 -31.94 -10.41 -30.83
CA THR A 159 -31.97 -8.94 -30.80
C THR A 159 -33.19 -8.43 -30.04
N ILE A 160 -33.26 -7.12 -29.81
CA ILE A 160 -34.45 -6.45 -29.21
C ILE A 160 -35.73 -6.77 -30.01
N ASP A 161 -35.60 -6.91 -31.33
CA ASP A 161 -36.69 -7.26 -32.26
C ASP A 161 -36.94 -8.79 -32.36
N ARG A 162 -36.36 -9.58 -31.45
CA ARG A 162 -36.43 -11.05 -31.42
C ARG A 162 -35.87 -11.75 -32.66
N LYS A 163 -35.02 -11.09 -33.45
CA LYS A 163 -34.28 -11.74 -34.54
C LYS A 163 -33.12 -12.56 -33.97
N ARG A 164 -32.71 -13.63 -34.65
CA ARG A 164 -31.58 -14.45 -34.22
C ARG A 164 -30.31 -13.60 -34.24
N PHE A 165 -29.57 -13.61 -33.13
CA PHE A 165 -28.33 -12.86 -32.98
C PHE A 165 -27.13 -13.79 -32.74
N LEU A 166 -27.32 -14.85 -31.95
CA LEU A 166 -26.33 -15.90 -31.76
C LEU A 166 -26.51 -16.99 -32.82
N LEU A 167 -25.58 -17.06 -33.78
CA LEU A 167 -25.61 -18.03 -34.87
C LEU A 167 -25.02 -19.38 -34.46
N ALA A 168 -23.85 -19.37 -33.82
CA ALA A 168 -23.17 -20.60 -33.41
C ALA A 168 -22.69 -20.49 -31.98
N ASP A 169 -22.79 -21.62 -31.28
CA ASP A 169 -22.38 -21.82 -29.91
C ASP A 169 -21.81 -23.23 -29.82
N GLU A 170 -20.53 -23.35 -30.16
CA GLU A 170 -19.86 -24.64 -30.33
C GLU A 170 -18.72 -24.80 -29.33
N SER A 171 -18.68 -25.94 -28.65
CA SER A 171 -17.57 -26.32 -27.77
C SER A 171 -16.55 -27.12 -28.58
N VAL A 172 -15.38 -26.53 -28.84
CA VAL A 172 -14.31 -27.13 -29.67
C VAL A 172 -13.45 -28.08 -28.83
N VAL A 173 -13.17 -27.72 -27.57
CA VAL A 173 -12.36 -28.50 -26.60
C VAL A 173 -12.93 -28.29 -25.19
N ARG A 174 -12.54 -29.09 -24.20
CA ARG A 174 -12.99 -29.05 -22.78
C ARG A 174 -13.02 -27.66 -22.09
N ARG A 175 -12.50 -26.59 -22.70
CA ARG A 175 -12.56 -25.20 -22.22
C ARG A 175 -12.57 -24.14 -23.35
N GLU A 176 -12.77 -24.54 -24.60
CA GLU A 176 -12.74 -23.63 -25.75
C GLU A 176 -14.11 -23.64 -26.41
N ARG A 177 -14.76 -22.48 -26.44
CA ARG A 177 -16.10 -22.28 -26.96
C ARG A 177 -16.04 -21.19 -28.02
N ILE A 178 -16.57 -21.47 -29.20
CA ILE A 178 -16.73 -20.51 -30.28
C ILE A 178 -18.16 -19.97 -30.21
N LEU A 179 -18.26 -18.64 -30.17
CA LEU A 179 -19.52 -17.90 -30.27
C LEU A 179 -19.48 -17.09 -31.57
N ILE A 180 -20.46 -17.31 -32.45
CA ILE A 180 -20.61 -16.53 -33.69
C ILE A 180 -21.86 -15.69 -33.57
N TYR A 181 -21.72 -14.37 -33.74
CA TYR A 181 -22.81 -13.40 -33.73
C TYR A 181 -23.01 -12.83 -35.13
N SER A 182 -24.26 -12.72 -35.57
CA SER A 182 -24.64 -12.01 -36.80
C SER A 182 -26.06 -11.49 -36.67
N SER A 183 -26.36 -10.39 -37.35
CA SER A 183 -27.73 -10.02 -37.70
C SER A 183 -28.07 -10.62 -39.07
N ASP A 184 -29.31 -11.07 -39.24
CA ASP A 184 -29.83 -11.48 -40.55
C ASP A 184 -30.08 -10.29 -41.48
N ASP A 185 -30.00 -9.05 -40.95
CA ASP A 185 -30.03 -7.82 -41.72
C ASP A 185 -28.59 -7.41 -42.10
N GLN A 186 -28.18 -7.74 -43.32
CA GLN A 186 -27.11 -7.06 -44.07
C GLN A 186 -27.73 -6.36 -45.29
#